data_AF-A0A7S0SV43-F1
#
_entry.id   AF-A0A7S0SV43-F1
#
_cell.length_a   1.000
_cell.length_b   1.000
_cell.length_c   1.000
_cell.angle_alpha   90.00
_cell.angle_beta   90.00
_cell.angle_gamma   90.00
#
_symmetry.space_group_name_H-M   'P 1'
#
loop_
_entity.id
_entity.type
_entity.pdbx_description
1 polymer ?
#
loop_
_entity_poly.entity_id
_entity_poly.type
_entity_poly.pdbx_seq_one_letter_code
_entity_poly.pdbx_strand_id
1 'polypeptide(L)'
;KFFSERVPHTACVNAIKADPNGSACASLDIVDGVFYNEVVTGMFSTYNQILDVICASNPSVWDYPLSNYVPYSNAVSSDNVEILELSSHLLHDISYANSTNTAVTYWINGEKHVDLNYGKINQKITALSYHLLVTLPIINCQSMPQRVIAVIMEKGWEQVVAVMSIESIGCIYLPIDAKLWPEQRILKVLEISEAS
;
A
#
# COMPACT_ATOMS: atom_id res chain seq x y z
N LYS A 1 43.83 -0.97 -7.33
CA LYS A 1 43.62 -0.96 -8.81
C LYS A 1 42.12 -0.91 -9.05
N PHE A 2 41.62 0.09 -9.77
CA PHE A 2 40.20 0.10 -10.14
C PHE A 2 39.98 -0.90 -11.27
N PHE A 3 38.96 -1.74 -11.14
CA PHE A 3 38.52 -2.66 -12.18
C PHE A 3 37.03 -2.41 -12.41
N SER A 4 36.60 -2.41 -13.68
CA SER A 4 35.20 -2.19 -14.04
C SER A 4 34.62 -3.49 -14.57
N GLU A 5 33.42 -3.84 -14.12
CA GLU A 5 32.66 -4.99 -14.63
C GLU A 5 31.29 -4.53 -15.10
N ARG A 6 30.99 -4.78 -16.38
CA ARG A 6 29.66 -4.55 -16.96
C ARG A 6 29.02 -5.88 -17.30
N VAL A 7 27.82 -6.08 -16.77
CA VAL A 7 26.97 -7.24 -17.08
C VAL A 7 25.78 -6.74 -17.90
N PRO A 8 25.46 -7.37 -19.06
CA PRO A 8 24.30 -6.98 -19.85
C PRO A 8 23.01 -6.95 -19.02
N HIS A 9 22.15 -5.98 -19.30
CA HIS A 9 20.85 -5.78 -18.61
C HIS A 9 20.93 -5.55 -17.09
N THR A 10 22.11 -5.23 -16.55
CA THR A 10 22.31 -4.93 -15.13
C THR A 10 22.55 -3.43 -14.93
N ALA A 11 21.76 -2.79 -14.06
CA ALA A 11 21.85 -1.35 -13.80
C ALA A 11 23.05 -0.95 -12.92
N CYS A 12 23.45 -1.84 -12.01
CA CYS A 12 24.53 -1.62 -11.06
C CYS A 12 25.23 -2.95 -10.77
N VAL A 13 26.56 -2.97 -10.89
CA VAL A 13 27.41 -4.12 -10.57
C VAL A 13 28.31 -3.74 -9.40
N ASN A 14 28.19 -4.47 -8.30
CA ASN A 14 29.09 -4.39 -7.14
C ASN A 14 30.05 -5.58 -7.19
N ALA A 15 31.35 -5.33 -7.17
CA ALA A 15 32.36 -6.37 -7.22
C ALA A 15 33.49 -6.10 -6.22
N ILE A 16 33.92 -7.15 -5.51
CA ILE A 16 35.06 -7.11 -4.58
C ILE A 16 36.06 -8.18 -5.00
N LYS A 17 37.33 -7.81 -5.12
CA LYS A 17 38.42 -8.73 -5.48
C LYS A 17 39.55 -8.64 -4.46
N ALA A 18 39.99 -9.80 -3.99
CA ALA A 18 41.19 -9.91 -3.17
C ALA A 18 42.44 -9.97 -4.07
N ASP A 19 43.48 -9.26 -3.65
CA ASP A 19 44.81 -9.29 -4.25
C ASP A 19 45.70 -10.31 -3.51
N PRO A 20 46.65 -10.97 -4.20
CA PRO A 20 47.55 -11.96 -3.58
C PRO A 20 48.45 -11.42 -2.45
N ASN A 21 48.63 -10.10 -2.37
CA ASN A 21 49.37 -9.42 -1.30
C ASN A 21 48.53 -9.23 -0.01
N GLY A 22 47.30 -9.73 0.02
CA GLY A 22 46.38 -9.60 1.16
C GLY A 22 45.55 -8.31 1.18
N SER A 23 45.66 -7.43 0.17
CA SER A 23 44.71 -6.31 0.00
C SER A 23 43.44 -6.74 -0.73
N ALA A 24 42.42 -5.89 -0.74
CA ALA A 24 41.25 -6.06 -1.59
C ALA A 24 40.89 -4.74 -2.27
N CYS A 25 40.27 -4.82 -3.43
CA CYS A 25 39.71 -3.69 -4.16
C CYS A 25 38.21 -3.91 -4.35
N ALA A 26 37.43 -2.84 -4.22
CA ALA A 26 36.01 -2.81 -4.47
C ALA A 26 35.69 -1.92 -5.69
N SER A 27 34.68 -2.29 -6.47
CA SER A 27 34.11 -1.49 -7.55
C SER A 27 32.59 -1.48 -7.48
N LEU A 28 32.00 -0.34 -7.79
CA LEU A 28 30.56 -0.17 -7.98
C LEU A 28 30.36 0.51 -9.33
N ASP A 29 30.02 -0.28 -10.35
CA ASP A 29 29.82 0.18 -11.72
C ASP A 29 28.33 0.39 -11.98
N ILE A 30 27.93 1.63 -12.22
CA ILE A 30 26.53 2.02 -12.44
C ILE A 30 26.37 2.49 -13.89
N VAL A 31 25.29 2.05 -14.55
CA VAL A 31 24.97 2.49 -15.92
C VAL A 31 24.51 3.95 -15.91
N ASP A 32 25.13 4.76 -16.76
CA ASP A 32 24.81 6.19 -16.89
C ASP A 32 23.34 6.43 -17.20
N GLY A 33 22.75 7.42 -16.52
CA GLY A 33 21.36 7.83 -16.75
C GLY A 33 20.28 6.91 -16.17
N VAL A 34 20.64 5.80 -15.50
CA VAL A 34 19.66 4.94 -14.83
C VAL A 34 19.18 5.51 -13.50
N PHE A 35 20.06 6.23 -12.80
CA PHE A 35 19.74 6.90 -11.53
C PHE A 35 20.09 8.38 -11.61
N TYR A 36 19.41 9.19 -10.80
CA TYR A 36 19.79 10.58 -10.56
C TYR A 36 21.19 10.67 -9.94
N ASN A 37 21.93 11.73 -10.23
CA ASN A 37 23.32 11.90 -9.78
C ASN A 37 23.44 11.88 -8.25
N GLU A 38 22.44 12.42 -7.56
CA GLU A 38 22.36 12.44 -6.10
C GLU A 38 22.21 11.03 -5.53
N VAL A 39 21.45 10.17 -6.21
CA VAL A 39 21.29 8.75 -5.82
C VAL A 39 22.60 8.01 -6.02
N VAL A 40 23.27 8.18 -7.15
CA VAL A 40 24.57 7.56 -7.43
C VAL A 40 25.60 8.00 -6.38
N THR A 41 25.67 9.30 -6.08
CA THR A 41 26.57 9.86 -5.07
C THR A 41 26.28 9.30 -3.67
N GLY A 42 24.99 9.22 -3.30
CA GLY A 42 24.56 8.63 -2.02
C GLY A 42 24.92 7.15 -1.92
N MET A 43 24.71 6.38 -2.98
CA MET A 43 25.09 4.97 -3.04
C MET A 43 26.60 4.78 -2.81
N PHE A 44 27.44 5.54 -3.50
CA PHE A 44 28.90 5.49 -3.31
C PHE A 44 29.32 5.87 -1.89
N SER A 45 28.74 6.95 -1.34
CA SER A 45 29.05 7.40 0.03
C SER A 45 28.69 6.33 1.05
N THR A 46 27.47 5.79 1.00
CA THR A 46 27.00 4.75 1.91
C THR A 46 27.82 3.47 1.77
N TYR A 47 28.15 3.07 0.54
CA TYR A 47 28.95 1.89 0.28
C TYR A 47 30.35 1.98 0.93
N ASN A 48 31.02 3.12 0.80
CA ASN A 48 32.33 3.34 1.44
C ASN A 48 32.24 3.28 2.98
N GLN A 49 31.23 3.91 3.58
CA GLN A 49 31.03 3.86 5.03
C GLN A 49 30.80 2.43 5.54
N ILE A 50 30.06 1.61 4.76
CA ILE A 50 29.88 0.19 5.08
C ILE A 50 31.20 -0.57 4.98
N LEU A 51 32.02 -0.31 3.96
CA LEU A 51 33.36 -0.92 3.86
C LEU A 51 34.26 -0.53 5.03
N ASP A 52 34.21 0.72 5.50
CA ASP A 52 34.97 1.17 6.69
C ASP A 52 34.55 0.40 7.96
N VAL A 53 33.25 0.14 8.11
CA VAL A 53 32.71 -0.68 9.22
C VAL A 53 33.20 -2.13 9.12
N ILE A 54 33.15 -2.73 7.93
CA ILE A 54 33.58 -4.12 7.69
C ILE A 54 35.09 -4.27 7.92
N CYS A 55 35.88 -3.29 7.50
CA CYS A 55 37.34 -3.28 7.62
C CYS A 55 37.85 -2.67 8.92
N ALA A 56 36.97 -2.39 9.89
CA ALA A 56 37.35 -1.79 11.16
C ALA A 56 38.37 -2.67 11.92
N SER A 57 39.44 -2.04 12.42
CA SER A 57 40.46 -2.77 13.19
C SER A 57 39.96 -3.29 14.55
N ASN A 58 38.87 -2.71 15.07
CA ASN A 58 38.20 -3.17 16.27
C ASN A 58 36.98 -4.04 15.92
N PRO A 59 37.00 -5.36 16.19
CA PRO A 59 35.89 -6.25 15.86
C PRO A 59 34.57 -5.92 16.56
N SER A 60 34.61 -5.27 17.74
CA SER A 60 33.40 -4.94 18.51
C SER A 60 32.46 -3.96 17.80
N VAL A 61 32.89 -3.33 16.70
CA VAL A 61 32.02 -2.54 15.82
C VAL A 61 30.85 -3.38 15.28
N TRP A 62 31.05 -4.68 15.12
CA TRP A 62 30.04 -5.62 14.61
C TRP A 62 28.96 -5.98 15.65
N ASP A 63 29.19 -5.63 16.92
CA ASP A 63 28.24 -5.89 18.01
C ASP A 63 27.10 -4.85 18.06
N TYR A 64 27.20 -3.79 17.27
CA TYR A 64 26.22 -2.70 17.25
C TYR A 64 25.48 -2.63 15.90
N PRO A 65 24.23 -2.11 15.88
CA PRO A 65 23.50 -1.91 14.64
C PRO A 65 24.25 -1.00 13.65
N LEU A 66 24.19 -1.31 12.36
CA LEU A 66 24.84 -0.54 11.29
C LEU A 66 24.46 0.96 11.31
N SER A 67 23.24 1.27 11.74
CA SER A 67 22.73 2.65 11.86
C SER A 67 23.53 3.54 12.82
N ASN A 68 24.34 2.96 13.71
CA ASN A 68 25.23 3.73 14.60
C ASN A 68 26.44 4.30 13.85
N TYR A 69 26.79 3.73 12.69
CA TYR A 69 27.98 4.08 11.92
C TYR A 69 27.65 4.65 10.55
N VAL A 70 26.53 4.21 9.97
CA VAL A 70 26.06 4.64 8.66
C VAL A 70 24.71 5.34 8.87
N PRO A 71 24.68 6.68 8.93
CA PRO A 71 23.43 7.40 9.09
C PRO A 71 22.55 7.15 7.86
N TYR A 72 21.24 7.01 8.10
CA TYR A 72 20.28 7.01 6.99
C TYR A 72 20.41 8.32 6.21
N SER A 73 20.33 8.23 4.89
CA SER A 73 20.15 9.44 4.08
C SER A 73 18.94 10.19 4.61
N ASN A 74 19.10 11.48 4.90
CA ASN A 74 17.96 12.34 5.19
C ASN A 74 16.95 12.15 4.06
N ALA A 75 15.69 11.91 4.41
CA ALA A 75 14.63 12.00 3.42
C ALA A 75 14.80 13.33 2.69
N VAL A 76 14.66 13.33 1.36
CA VAL A 76 14.60 14.59 0.60
C VAL A 76 13.63 15.47 1.36
N SER A 77 14.09 16.65 1.82
CA SER A 77 13.19 17.61 2.44
C SER A 77 12.11 17.83 1.40
N SER A 78 10.90 17.37 1.70
CA SER A 78 9.75 17.67 0.89
C SER A 78 9.49 19.15 1.11
N ASP A 79 10.29 19.99 0.45
CA ASP A 79 10.17 21.43 0.49
C ASP A 79 8.73 21.72 0.06
N ASN A 80 7.91 22.16 1.03
CA ASN A 80 6.49 22.48 0.92
C ASN A 80 5.55 21.27 0.76
N VAL A 81 5.50 20.35 1.72
CA VAL A 81 4.22 19.67 2.00
C VAL A 81 3.32 20.72 2.63
N GLU A 82 2.53 21.39 1.79
CA GLU A 82 1.38 22.15 2.26
C GLU A 82 0.50 21.15 3.02
N ILE A 83 0.48 21.24 4.34
CA ILE A 83 -0.42 20.45 5.17
C ILE A 83 -1.81 20.98 4.85
N LEU A 84 -2.44 20.39 3.84
CA LEU A 84 -3.83 20.65 3.51
C LEU A 84 -4.66 20.26 4.74
N GLU A 85 -5.52 21.17 5.21
CA GLU A 85 -6.52 20.82 6.21
C GLU A 85 -7.36 19.67 5.65
N LEU A 86 -7.23 18.50 6.28
CA LEU A 86 -8.02 17.34 5.92
C LEU A 86 -9.45 17.56 6.41
N SER A 87 -10.41 17.22 5.56
CA SER A 87 -11.83 17.20 5.92
C SER A 87 -12.08 16.28 7.11
N SER A 88 -12.93 16.71 8.04
CA SER A 88 -13.41 15.88 9.15
C SER A 88 -14.61 14.99 8.78
N HIS A 89 -15.10 15.07 7.55
CA HIS A 89 -16.21 14.24 7.06
C HIS A 89 -15.79 12.78 6.91
N LEU A 90 -16.70 11.87 7.28
CA LEU A 90 -16.50 10.44 7.07
C LEU A 90 -16.68 10.09 5.59
N LEU A 91 -16.07 9.00 5.14
CA LEU A 91 -16.19 8.56 3.74
C LEU A 91 -17.66 8.29 3.36
N HIS A 92 -18.46 7.79 4.30
CA HIS A 92 -19.88 7.50 4.11
C HIS A 92 -20.81 8.71 4.35
N ASP A 93 -20.26 9.87 4.74
CA ASP A 93 -21.01 11.13 4.77
C ASP A 93 -21.15 11.66 3.34
N ILE A 94 -22.12 11.15 2.60
CA ILE A 94 -22.34 11.54 1.20
C ILE A 94 -22.91 12.97 1.16
N SER A 95 -22.03 13.98 1.15
CA SER A 95 -22.42 15.40 1.08
C SER A 95 -23.26 15.74 -0.16
N TYR A 96 -23.22 14.87 -1.17
CA TYR A 96 -23.98 14.97 -2.42
C TYR A 96 -25.20 14.02 -2.48
N ALA A 97 -25.72 13.57 -1.33
CA ALA A 97 -26.80 12.58 -1.24
C ALA A 97 -28.07 12.92 -2.07
N ASN A 98 -28.28 14.20 -2.42
CA ASN A 98 -29.39 14.66 -3.24
C ASN A 98 -28.98 15.11 -4.66
N SER A 99 -27.72 14.93 -5.04
CA SER A 99 -27.21 15.37 -6.33
C SER A 99 -27.73 14.48 -7.47
N THR A 100 -28.10 15.14 -8.57
CA THR A 100 -28.51 14.48 -9.82
C THR A 100 -27.32 14.16 -10.73
N ASN A 101 -26.10 14.56 -10.35
CA ASN A 101 -24.88 14.22 -11.09
C ASN A 101 -24.65 12.72 -11.09
N THR A 102 -24.15 12.19 -12.20
CA THR A 102 -23.76 10.79 -12.33
C THR A 102 -22.70 10.44 -11.30
N ALA A 103 -22.98 9.40 -10.50
CA ALA A 103 -22.06 8.83 -9.53
C ALA A 103 -21.38 7.58 -10.09
N VAL A 104 -22.14 6.73 -10.78
CA VAL A 104 -21.64 5.48 -11.34
C VAL A 104 -22.20 5.28 -12.74
N THR A 105 -21.31 4.98 -13.68
CA THR A 105 -21.66 4.39 -14.97
C THR A 105 -21.00 3.03 -15.09
N TYR A 106 -21.78 2.00 -15.40
CA TYR A 106 -21.30 0.64 -15.59
C TYR A 106 -21.57 0.18 -17.01
N TRP A 107 -20.56 -0.44 -17.63
CA TRP A 107 -20.57 -0.87 -19.03
C TRP A 107 -20.36 -2.38 -19.11
N ILE A 108 -21.10 -3.04 -20.00
CA ILE A 108 -20.94 -4.46 -20.31
C ILE A 108 -20.83 -4.58 -21.83
N ASN A 109 -19.77 -5.21 -22.34
CA ASN A 109 -19.53 -5.43 -23.77
C ASN A 109 -19.62 -4.15 -24.63
N GLY A 110 -19.20 -3.00 -24.09
CA GLY A 110 -19.22 -1.71 -24.79
C GLY A 110 -20.57 -0.97 -24.73
N GLU A 111 -21.60 -1.55 -24.10
CA GLU A 111 -22.90 -0.91 -23.90
C GLU A 111 -23.06 -0.41 -22.47
N LYS A 112 -23.64 0.79 -22.32
CA LYS A 112 -23.93 1.39 -21.02
C LYS A 112 -25.10 0.66 -20.39
N HIS A 113 -24.81 -0.15 -19.37
CA HIS A 113 -25.78 -0.99 -18.70
C HIS A 113 -26.44 -0.26 -17.52
N VAL A 114 -25.69 0.59 -16.81
CA VAL A 114 -26.17 1.29 -15.62
C VAL A 114 -25.71 2.75 -15.63
N ASP A 115 -26.62 3.64 -15.24
CA ASP A 115 -26.34 5.06 -14.97
C ASP A 115 -27.05 5.49 -13.69
N LEU A 116 -26.29 5.61 -12.61
CA LEU A 116 -26.82 5.99 -11.31
C LEU A 116 -26.24 7.33 -10.91
N ASN A 117 -27.13 8.25 -10.54
CA ASN A 117 -26.73 9.49 -9.88
C ASN A 117 -26.54 9.27 -8.37
N TYR A 118 -25.93 10.25 -7.71
CA TYR A 118 -25.70 10.20 -6.27
C TYR A 118 -27.00 10.00 -5.48
N GLY A 119 -28.10 10.63 -5.90
CA GLY A 119 -29.43 10.43 -5.28
C GLY A 119 -29.89 8.97 -5.26
N LYS A 120 -29.80 8.27 -6.41
CA LYS A 120 -30.18 6.85 -6.52
C LYS A 120 -29.23 5.95 -5.75
N ILE A 121 -27.92 6.24 -5.77
CA ILE A 121 -26.94 5.49 -4.97
C ILE A 121 -27.26 5.64 -3.48
N ASN A 122 -27.51 6.86 -3.01
CA ASN A 122 -27.84 7.13 -1.61
C ASN A 122 -29.12 6.41 -1.17
N GLN A 123 -30.18 6.43 -1.99
CA GLN A 123 -31.41 5.67 -1.70
C GLN A 123 -31.15 4.17 -1.52
N LYS A 124 -30.31 3.59 -2.38
CA LYS A 124 -29.92 2.16 -2.29
C LYS A 124 -29.08 1.88 -1.04
N ILE A 125 -28.15 2.77 -0.72
CA ILE A 125 -27.34 2.69 0.50
C ILE A 125 -28.25 2.72 1.73
N THR A 126 -29.12 3.74 1.85
CA THR A 126 -30.05 3.85 2.98
C THR A 126 -30.92 2.60 3.14
N ALA A 127 -31.45 2.06 2.04
CA ALA A 127 -32.27 0.85 2.08
C ALA A 127 -31.49 -0.38 2.56
N LEU A 128 -30.27 -0.57 2.07
CA LEU A 128 -29.42 -1.71 2.47
C LEU A 128 -28.91 -1.54 3.91
N SER A 129 -28.51 -0.34 4.33
CA SER A 129 -28.13 -0.04 5.72
C SER A 129 -29.25 -0.39 6.69
N TYR A 130 -30.48 0.01 6.40
CA TYR A 130 -31.64 -0.34 7.22
C TYR A 130 -31.86 -1.86 7.27
N HIS A 131 -31.76 -2.54 6.13
CA HIS A 131 -31.90 -3.99 6.07
C HIS A 131 -30.83 -4.70 6.93
N LEU A 132 -29.57 -4.26 6.85
CA LEU A 132 -28.47 -4.80 7.65
C LEU A 132 -28.69 -4.56 9.15
N LEU A 133 -29.14 -3.37 9.56
CA LEU A 133 -29.46 -3.05 10.96
C LEU A 133 -30.55 -3.95 11.55
N VAL A 134 -31.55 -4.31 10.75
CA VAL A 134 -32.66 -5.17 11.21
C VAL A 134 -32.28 -6.65 11.22
N THR A 135 -31.42 -7.07 10.28
CA THR A 135 -31.08 -8.48 10.09
C THR A 135 -29.92 -8.92 10.97
N LEU A 136 -28.96 -8.05 11.20
CA LEU A 136 -27.80 -8.35 12.03
C LEU A 136 -28.05 -7.85 13.45
N PRO A 137 -27.77 -8.66 14.49
CA PRO A 137 -27.77 -8.17 15.87
C PRO A 137 -26.56 -7.25 16.07
N ILE A 138 -26.67 -6.03 15.58
CA ILE A 138 -25.68 -4.98 15.74
C ILE A 138 -25.97 -4.33 17.08
N ILE A 139 -25.15 -4.66 18.06
CA ILE A 139 -25.19 -3.97 19.34
C ILE A 139 -24.69 -2.55 19.05
N ASN A 140 -25.53 -1.54 19.29
CA ASN A 140 -25.14 -0.13 19.36
C ASN A 140 -24.17 0.06 20.54
N CYS A 141 -22.98 -0.49 20.43
CA CYS A 141 -21.92 -0.40 21.41
C CYS A 141 -20.78 0.36 20.75
N GLN A 142 -20.57 1.58 21.24
CA GLN A 142 -19.33 2.34 21.06
C GLN A 142 -18.10 1.61 21.62
N SER A 143 -18.28 0.40 22.15
CA SER A 143 -17.26 -0.52 22.64
C SER A 143 -16.98 -1.64 21.62
N MET A 144 -15.70 -1.74 21.26
CA MET A 144 -15.08 -2.75 20.40
C MET A 144 -15.39 -4.21 20.79
N PRO A 145 -15.33 -5.16 19.83
CA PRO A 145 -14.93 -4.98 18.42
C PRO A 145 -16.12 -4.65 17.49
N GLN A 146 -15.86 -3.80 16.48
CA GLN A 146 -16.81 -3.57 15.38
C GLN A 146 -17.00 -4.86 14.57
N ARG A 147 -18.25 -5.11 14.14
CA ARG A 147 -18.57 -6.30 13.35
C ARG A 147 -17.96 -6.20 11.95
N VAL A 148 -17.31 -7.27 11.50
CA VAL A 148 -16.83 -7.42 10.12
C VAL A 148 -17.92 -8.11 9.29
N ILE A 149 -18.23 -7.55 8.12
CA ILE A 149 -19.23 -8.07 7.18
C ILE A 149 -18.54 -8.36 5.85
N ALA A 150 -18.61 -9.61 5.39
CA ALA A 150 -18.01 -9.98 4.12
C ALA A 150 -18.87 -9.54 2.93
N VAL A 151 -18.22 -8.98 1.90
CA VAL A 151 -18.84 -8.62 0.63
C VAL A 151 -18.29 -9.56 -0.45
N ILE A 152 -19.00 -10.68 -0.67
CA ILE A 152 -18.61 -11.74 -1.60
C ILE A 152 -19.43 -11.60 -2.89
N MET A 153 -18.82 -11.04 -3.94
CA MET A 153 -19.50 -10.84 -5.22
C MET A 153 -18.50 -10.57 -6.37
N GLU A 154 -19.00 -10.60 -7.62
CA GLU A 154 -18.25 -10.04 -8.75
C GLU A 154 -18.16 -8.52 -8.65
N LYS A 155 -17.14 -7.92 -9.27
CA LYS A 155 -16.98 -6.46 -9.29
C LYS A 155 -18.16 -5.80 -10.01
N GLY A 156 -18.80 -4.84 -9.37
CA GLY A 156 -19.98 -4.14 -9.89
C GLY A 156 -20.31 -2.90 -9.05
N TRP A 157 -21.27 -2.11 -9.51
CA TRP A 157 -21.71 -0.91 -8.81
C TRP A 157 -22.39 -1.24 -7.48
N GLU A 158 -22.97 -2.43 -7.38
CA GLU A 158 -23.59 -2.98 -6.17
C GLU A 158 -22.57 -3.09 -5.04
N GLN A 159 -21.30 -3.35 -5.35
CA GLN A 159 -20.23 -3.41 -4.36
C GLN A 159 -20.02 -2.06 -3.67
N VAL A 160 -20.14 -0.95 -4.41
CA VAL A 160 -20.08 0.41 -3.84
C VAL A 160 -21.23 0.61 -2.85
N VAL A 161 -22.44 0.20 -3.22
CA VAL A 161 -23.60 0.28 -2.33
C VAL A 161 -23.39 -0.57 -1.08
N ALA A 162 -22.91 -1.81 -1.22
CA ALA A 162 -22.66 -2.72 -0.10
C ALA A 162 -21.65 -2.12 0.90
N VAL A 163 -20.49 -1.68 0.41
CA VAL A 163 -19.42 -1.09 1.24
C VAL A 163 -19.91 0.14 1.97
N MET A 164 -20.53 1.09 1.27
CA MET A 164 -21.03 2.33 1.89
C MET A 164 -22.13 2.05 2.91
N SER A 165 -22.96 1.02 2.69
CA SER A 165 -24.01 0.64 3.64
C SER A 165 -23.41 0.05 4.93
N ILE A 166 -22.41 -0.83 4.81
CA ILE A 166 -21.69 -1.43 5.94
C ILE A 166 -20.98 -0.35 6.78
N GLU A 167 -20.28 0.57 6.12
CA GLU A 167 -19.61 1.69 6.78
C GLU A 167 -20.61 2.62 7.48
N SER A 168 -21.76 2.92 6.85
CA SER A 168 -22.78 3.82 7.41
C SER A 168 -23.46 3.30 8.69
N ILE A 169 -23.35 2.00 8.96
CA ILE A 169 -23.88 1.37 10.18
C ILE A 169 -22.76 1.07 11.19
N GLY A 170 -21.57 1.64 10.98
CA GLY A 170 -20.42 1.52 11.88
C GLY A 170 -19.77 0.12 11.89
N CYS A 171 -19.98 -0.66 10.83
CA CYS A 171 -19.37 -1.97 10.64
C CYS A 171 -18.19 -1.89 9.66
N ILE A 172 -17.33 -2.90 9.69
CA ILE A 172 -16.16 -3.01 8.80
C ILE A 172 -16.53 -3.94 7.64
N TYR A 173 -16.21 -3.56 6.41
CA TYR A 173 -16.40 -4.45 5.26
C TYR A 173 -15.14 -5.26 4.95
N LEU A 174 -15.33 -6.49 4.49
CA LEU A 174 -14.27 -7.35 3.97
C LEU A 174 -14.56 -7.75 2.52
N PRO A 175 -13.87 -7.16 1.52
CA PRO A 175 -14.11 -7.48 0.13
C PRO A 175 -13.51 -8.84 -0.24
N ILE A 176 -14.31 -9.70 -0.87
CA ILE A 176 -13.88 -11.02 -1.35
C ILE A 176 -14.32 -11.18 -2.81
N ASP A 177 -13.36 -11.45 -3.69
CA ASP A 177 -13.63 -11.64 -5.12
C ASP A 177 -14.20 -13.04 -5.37
N ALA A 178 -15.51 -13.11 -5.63
CA ALA A 178 -16.22 -14.36 -5.84
C ALA A 178 -15.81 -15.11 -7.12
N LYS A 179 -15.16 -14.43 -8.08
CA LYS A 179 -14.81 -14.98 -9.39
C LYS A 179 -13.41 -15.56 -9.43
N LEU A 180 -12.46 -14.87 -8.79
CA LEU A 180 -11.04 -15.23 -8.88
C LEU A 180 -10.56 -16.08 -7.72
N TRP A 181 -11.21 -16.01 -6.55
CA TRP A 181 -10.72 -16.69 -5.36
C TRP A 181 -11.26 -18.12 -5.27
N PRO A 182 -10.39 -19.13 -5.04
CA PRO A 182 -10.83 -20.48 -4.74
C PRO A 182 -11.64 -20.52 -3.44
N GLU A 183 -12.63 -21.42 -3.37
CA GLU A 183 -13.52 -21.59 -2.21
C GLU A 183 -12.75 -21.77 -0.90
N GLN A 184 -11.69 -22.58 -0.89
CA GLN A 184 -10.90 -22.82 0.32
C GLN A 184 -10.22 -21.55 0.84
N ARG A 185 -9.84 -20.62 -0.05
CA ARG A 185 -9.28 -19.32 0.34
C ARG A 185 -10.37 -18.45 0.95
N ILE A 186 -11.57 -18.43 0.37
CA ILE A 186 -12.71 -17.67 0.89
C ILE A 186 -13.04 -18.13 2.31
N LEU A 187 -13.21 -19.44 2.52
CA LEU A 187 -13.50 -20.01 3.83
C LEU A 187 -12.42 -19.67 4.87
N LYS A 188 -11.15 -19.79 4.50
CA LYS A 188 -10.03 -19.46 5.40
C LYS A 188 -10.01 -17.97 5.77
N VAL A 189 -10.34 -17.08 4.85
CA VAL A 189 -10.39 -15.63 5.10
C VAL A 189 -11.58 -15.28 5.99
N LEU A 190 -12.75 -15.89 5.76
CA LEU A 190 -13.92 -15.73 6.63
C LEU A 190 -13.64 -16.21 8.05
N GLU A 191 -12.99 -17.36 8.21
CA GLU A 191 -12.60 -17.91 9.51
C GLU A 191 -11.64 -16.98 10.27
N ILE A 192 -10.57 -16.51 9.63
CA ILE A 192 -9.57 -15.63 10.27
C ILE A 192 -10.15 -14.26 10.63
N SER A 193 -11.11 -13.76 9.85
CA SER A 193 -11.69 -12.43 10.03
C SER A 193 -12.92 -12.41 10.94
N GLU A 194 -13.44 -13.58 11.32
CA GLU A 194 -14.71 -13.73 12.04
C GLU A 194 -15.87 -12.97 11.36
N ALA A 195 -15.80 -12.81 10.03
CA ALA A 195 -16.77 -12.06 9.27
C ALA A 195 -18.14 -12.77 9.25
N SER A 196 -19.20 -11.98 9.44
CA SER A 196 -20.59 -12.41 9.21
C SER A 196 -20.96 -12.42 7.73
#